data_AF-A0A6P7TY70-F1
#
_entry.id   AF-A0A6P7TY70-F1
#
_cell.length_a   1.000
_cell.length_b   1.000
_cell.length_c   1.000
_cell.angle_alpha   90.00
_cell.angle_beta   90.00
_cell.angle_gamma   90.00
#
_symmetry.space_group_name_H-M   'P 1'
#
loop_
_entity.id
_entity.type
_entity.pdbx_description
1 polymer ?
#
loop_
_entity_poly.entity_id
_entity_poly.type
_entity_poly.pdbx_seq_one_letter_code
_entity_poly.pdbx_strand_id
1 'polypeptide(L)'
;MDQLCWTLYRRSTVNVRKKSGLQALVKNRAPEIIWTHCMLHRSALVSKNNSPELNDIFAQITKVINYIKHSPLRAKLFAKLCEDMDSKYTSLLYYCEVRWLSRAKVIRRVFELKDQVADFLDENDIEDAKLFRDDDFIVKFAYLVDIWEIEYIE
;
A
#
# COMPACT_ATOMS: atom_id res chain seq x y z
N MET A 1 -16.09 -18.24 -7.73
CA MET A 1 -15.68 -16.84 -7.96
C MET A 1 -14.17 -16.71 -8.02
N ASP A 2 -13.55 -16.61 -9.18
CA ASP A 2 -13.38 -17.65 -10.19
C ASP A 2 -11.97 -17.48 -10.77
N GLN A 3 -11.42 -18.58 -11.28
CA GLN A 3 -10.07 -18.75 -11.87
C GLN A 3 -9.72 -17.84 -13.08
N LEU A 4 -10.49 -16.78 -13.34
CA LEU A 4 -10.26 -15.79 -14.40
C LEU A 4 -9.21 -14.73 -14.06
N CYS A 5 -8.72 -14.65 -12.81
CA CYS A 5 -7.78 -13.62 -12.38
C CYS A 5 -6.31 -13.88 -12.78
N TRP A 6 -5.96 -15.10 -13.18
CA TRP A 6 -4.56 -15.49 -13.43
C TRP A 6 -4.07 -15.30 -14.88
N THR A 7 -4.95 -15.17 -15.86
CA THR A 7 -4.55 -15.17 -17.28
C THR A 7 -4.16 -13.80 -17.84
N LEU A 8 -4.27 -12.71 -17.06
CA LEU A 8 -3.92 -11.35 -17.50
C LEU A 8 -2.64 -10.78 -16.86
N TYR A 9 -1.98 -11.52 -15.96
CA TYR A 9 -0.82 -11.03 -15.20
C TYR A 9 0.49 -11.74 -15.57
N ARG A 10 0.86 -11.76 -16.86
CA ARG A 10 2.21 -12.17 -17.28
C ARG A 10 2.69 -11.49 -18.56
N ARG A 11 3.07 -10.20 -18.46
CA ARG A 11 4.18 -9.53 -19.17
C ARG A 11 3.97 -8.01 -19.21
N SER A 12 4.54 -7.30 -18.23
CA SER A 12 4.93 -5.89 -18.39
C SER A 12 6.33 -5.81 -19.00
N THR A 13 6.51 -6.44 -20.15
CA THR A 13 7.53 -6.12 -21.15
C THR A 13 6.85 -6.19 -22.50
N VAL A 14 5.84 -5.34 -22.70
CA VAL A 14 5.27 -5.13 -24.03
C VAL A 14 6.32 -4.34 -24.80
N ASN A 15 7.17 -5.08 -25.49
CA ASN A 15 7.87 -4.61 -26.66
C ASN A 15 6.78 -4.06 -27.59
N VAL A 16 6.68 -2.73 -27.71
CA VAL A 16 5.65 -2.04 -28.49
C VAL A 16 5.81 -2.47 -29.94
N ARG A 17 5.11 -3.54 -30.33
CA ARG A 17 4.90 -3.86 -31.73
C ARG A 17 4.01 -2.75 -32.28
N LYS A 18 4.67 -1.81 -32.97
CA LYS A 18 4.07 -0.82 -33.86
C LYS A 18 2.86 -1.44 -34.58
N LYS A 19 1.64 -0.90 -34.34
CA LYS A 19 0.40 -1.00 -35.15
C LYS A 19 -0.89 -1.62 -34.54
N SER A 20 -1.00 -2.02 -33.26
CA SER A 20 -2.27 -2.58 -32.73
C SER A 20 -2.81 -2.07 -31.39
N GLY A 21 -2.14 -1.14 -30.71
CA GLY A 21 -2.64 -0.58 -29.45
C GLY A 21 -3.72 0.50 -29.64
N LEU A 22 -4.60 0.69 -28.65
CA LEU A 22 -5.62 1.76 -28.63
C LEU A 22 -5.03 3.14 -28.97
N GLN A 23 -3.89 3.48 -28.37
CA GLN A 23 -3.17 4.73 -28.67
C GLN A 23 -2.81 4.87 -30.16
N ALA A 24 -2.41 3.78 -30.82
CA ALA A 24 -2.05 3.79 -32.24
C ALA A 24 -3.29 3.94 -33.13
N LEU A 25 -4.40 3.29 -32.80
CA LEU A 25 -5.67 3.42 -33.52
C LEU A 25 -6.25 4.83 -33.40
N VAL A 26 -6.17 5.42 -32.22
CA VAL A 26 -6.64 6.79 -31.95
C VAL A 26 -5.79 7.82 -32.70
N LYS A 27 -4.44 7.71 -32.64
CA LYS A 27 -3.54 8.59 -33.40
C LYS A 27 -3.66 8.47 -34.92
N ASN A 28 -4.04 7.30 -35.44
CA ASN A 28 -4.29 7.14 -36.88
C ASN A 28 -5.53 7.90 -37.35
N ARG A 29 -6.52 8.13 -36.48
CA ARG A 29 -7.77 8.81 -36.83
C ARG A 29 -7.76 10.30 -36.47
N ALA A 30 -6.95 10.68 -35.48
CA ALA A 30 -6.75 12.05 -35.02
C ALA A 30 -5.25 12.24 -34.67
N PRO A 31 -4.37 12.56 -35.64
CA PRO A 31 -2.92 12.64 -35.41
C PRO A 31 -2.51 13.79 -34.47
N GLU A 32 -3.33 14.82 -34.36
CA GLU A 32 -3.19 15.96 -33.45
C GLU A 32 -3.49 15.63 -31.97
N ILE A 33 -4.06 14.45 -31.68
CA ILE A 33 -4.44 14.09 -30.31
C ILE A 33 -3.20 13.81 -29.44
N ILE A 34 -3.12 14.52 -28.32
CA ILE A 34 -2.07 14.33 -27.32
C ILE A 34 -2.51 13.18 -26.42
N TRP A 35 -1.74 12.08 -26.43
CA TRP A 35 -1.98 10.95 -25.54
C TRP A 35 -1.28 11.19 -24.21
N THR A 36 -2.08 11.44 -23.18
CA THR A 36 -1.59 11.60 -21.82
C THR A 36 -1.84 10.29 -21.06
N HIS A 37 -0.80 9.68 -20.49
CA HIS A 37 -1.00 8.54 -19.60
C HIS A 37 -1.89 8.96 -18.42
N CYS A 38 -2.85 8.11 -18.06
CA CYS A 38 -3.71 8.31 -16.89
C CYS A 38 -2.84 8.67 -15.68
N MET A 39 -3.17 9.76 -14.98
CA MET A 39 -2.39 10.22 -13.83
C MET A 39 -2.27 9.13 -12.78
N LEU A 40 -3.35 8.36 -12.55
CA LEU A 40 -3.36 7.17 -11.69
C LEU A 40 -2.29 6.13 -12.07
N HIS A 41 -2.00 5.95 -13.36
CA HIS A 41 -0.96 5.01 -13.80
C HIS A 41 0.44 5.56 -13.56
N ARG A 42 0.62 6.87 -13.74
CA ARG A 42 1.90 7.56 -13.53
C ARG A 42 2.24 7.62 -12.03
N SER A 43 1.27 7.99 -11.22
CA SER A 43 1.27 7.90 -9.75
C SER A 43 1.64 6.51 -9.26
N ALA A 44 0.97 5.47 -9.77
CA ALA A 44 1.28 4.07 -9.42
C ALA A 44 2.69 3.61 -9.84
N LEU A 45 3.28 4.20 -10.88
CA LEU A 45 4.66 3.93 -11.29
C LEU A 45 5.65 4.61 -10.35
N VAL A 46 5.40 5.88 -9.98
CA VAL A 46 6.25 6.64 -9.05
C VAL A 46 6.23 6.00 -7.66
N SER A 47 5.05 5.59 -7.17
CA SER A 47 4.91 4.90 -5.88
C SER A 47 5.57 3.51 -5.85
N LYS A 48 5.92 2.93 -7.00
CA LYS A 48 6.70 1.69 -7.09
C LYS A 48 8.20 1.94 -7.10
N ASN A 49 8.62 3.17 -7.43
CA ASN A 49 10.01 3.56 -7.57
C ASN A 49 10.44 4.49 -6.43
N ASN A 50 10.08 4.15 -5.19
CA ASN A 50 10.57 4.87 -4.00
C ASN A 50 12.04 4.54 -3.73
N SER A 51 12.68 5.36 -2.88
CA SER A 51 14.01 5.04 -2.37
C SER A 51 14.05 3.65 -1.71
N PRO A 52 15.21 2.96 -1.72
CA PRO A 52 15.37 1.66 -1.05
C PRO A 52 14.93 1.70 0.41
N GLU A 53 15.21 2.80 1.11
CA GLU A 53 14.83 3.04 2.49
C GLU A 53 13.31 3.04 2.70
N LEU A 54 12.54 3.77 1.89
CA LEU A 54 11.08 3.80 2.02
C LEU A 54 10.44 2.45 1.69
N ASN A 55 11.05 1.69 0.78
CA ASN A 55 10.60 0.33 0.47
C ASN A 55 10.86 -0.63 1.64
N ASP A 56 11.94 -0.44 2.39
CA ASP A 56 12.23 -1.24 3.59
C ASP A 56 11.21 -0.95 4.70
N ILE A 57 10.96 0.33 5.01
CA ILE A 57 9.89 0.75 5.94
C ILE A 57 8.56 0.12 5.54
N PHE A 58 8.23 0.17 4.25
CA PHE A 58 7.00 -0.42 3.74
C PHE A 58 6.93 -1.95 3.91
N ALA A 59 8.04 -2.64 3.69
CA ALA A 59 8.12 -4.09 3.86
C ALA A 59 7.92 -4.47 5.33
N GLN A 60 8.53 -3.73 6.26
CA GLN A 60 8.36 -3.91 7.71
C GLN A 60 6.89 -3.71 8.12
N ILE A 61 6.24 -2.64 7.66
CA ILE A 61 4.81 -2.40 7.90
C ILE A 61 3.95 -3.56 7.35
N THR A 62 4.25 -4.02 6.14
CA THR A 62 3.51 -5.11 5.50
C THR A 62 3.64 -6.43 6.26
N LYS A 63 4.84 -6.72 6.78
CA LYS A 63 5.11 -7.88 7.64
C LYS A 63 4.21 -7.87 8.88
N VAL A 64 4.09 -6.72 9.54
CA VAL A 64 3.29 -6.55 10.76
C VAL A 64 1.79 -6.67 10.47
N ILE A 65 1.29 -6.05 9.40
CA ILE A 65 -0.10 -6.21 8.96
C ILE A 65 -0.41 -7.68 8.74
N ASN A 66 0.45 -8.39 8.00
CA ASN A 66 0.27 -9.79 7.69
C ASN A 66 0.29 -10.64 8.96
N TYR A 67 1.20 -10.39 9.90
CA TYR A 67 1.25 -11.09 11.18
C TYR A 67 -0.11 -11.01 11.91
N ILE A 68 -0.63 -9.80 12.12
CA ILE A 68 -1.90 -9.57 12.82
C ILE A 68 -3.07 -10.19 12.07
N LYS A 69 -3.14 -9.98 10.74
CA LYS A 69 -4.29 -10.39 9.91
C LYS A 69 -4.31 -11.87 9.54
N HIS A 70 -3.18 -12.56 9.59
CA HIS A 70 -3.09 -13.97 9.20
C HIS A 70 -3.90 -14.89 10.13
N SER A 71 -4.14 -14.48 11.39
CA SER A 71 -4.93 -15.25 12.34
C SER A 71 -6.24 -14.51 12.69
N PRO A 72 -7.42 -15.15 12.52
CA PRO A 72 -8.68 -14.58 12.99
C PRO A 72 -8.69 -14.27 14.49
N LEU A 73 -7.98 -15.07 15.29
CA LEU A 73 -7.84 -14.83 16.73
C LEU A 73 -7.02 -13.57 16.98
N ARG A 74 -5.84 -13.42 16.36
CA ARG A 74 -5.01 -12.21 16.50
C ARG A 74 -5.75 -10.97 16.02
N ALA A 75 -6.47 -11.05 14.90
CA ALA A 75 -7.27 -9.94 14.41
C ALA A 75 -8.37 -9.52 15.40
N LYS A 76 -9.00 -10.47 16.10
CA LYS A 76 -10.00 -10.18 17.14
C LYS A 76 -9.37 -9.59 18.41
N LEU A 77 -8.25 -10.14 18.86
CA LEU A 77 -7.53 -9.62 20.03
C LEU A 77 -7.02 -8.20 19.77
N PHE A 78 -6.44 -7.95 18.60
CA PHE A 78 -6.04 -6.61 18.18
C PHE A 78 -7.23 -5.64 18.14
N ALA A 79 -8.38 -6.09 17.64
CA ALA A 79 -9.59 -5.25 17.64
C ALA A 79 -10.03 -4.89 19.06
N LYS A 80 -9.97 -5.86 19.98
CA LYS A 80 -10.29 -5.64 21.38
C LYS A 80 -9.34 -4.63 22.03
N LEU A 81 -8.03 -4.77 21.81
CA LEU A 81 -7.03 -3.80 22.27
C LEU A 81 -7.32 -2.39 21.73
N CYS A 82 -7.65 -2.27 20.44
CA CYS A 82 -7.99 -0.98 19.85
C CYS A 82 -9.22 -0.33 20.51
N GLU A 83 -10.25 -1.12 20.82
CA GLU A 83 -11.44 -0.66 21.54
C GLU A 83 -11.09 -0.20 22.96
N ASP A 84 -10.26 -0.97 23.67
CA ASP A 84 -9.86 -0.67 25.05
C ASP A 84 -9.00 0.61 25.13
N MET A 85 -8.28 0.94 24.06
CA MET A 85 -7.50 2.17 23.91
C MET A 85 -8.28 3.33 23.27
N ASP A 86 -9.60 3.21 23.10
CA ASP A 86 -10.47 4.21 22.46
C ASP A 86 -9.96 4.69 21.08
N SER A 87 -9.48 3.73 20.29
CA SER A 87 -8.86 4.01 19.00
C SER A 87 -9.93 4.31 17.95
N LYS A 88 -9.65 5.27 17.06
CA LYS A 88 -10.52 5.61 15.90
C LYS A 88 -10.84 4.41 15.00
N TYR A 89 -9.93 3.44 14.90
CA TYR A 89 -10.11 2.23 14.12
C TYR A 89 -9.91 0.99 15.00
N THR A 90 -10.72 -0.03 14.78
CA THR A 90 -10.61 -1.32 15.49
C THR A 90 -9.96 -2.41 14.65
N SER A 91 -9.51 -2.10 13.43
CA SER A 91 -8.89 -3.12 12.59
C SER A 91 -8.00 -2.54 11.49
N LEU A 92 -6.89 -3.22 11.23
CA LEU A 92 -6.03 -2.93 10.08
C LEU A 92 -6.71 -3.27 8.75
N LEU A 93 -6.22 -2.72 7.64
CA LEU A 93 -6.65 -3.11 6.30
C LEU A 93 -5.70 -4.16 5.73
N TYR A 94 -6.21 -5.08 4.89
CA TYR A 94 -5.35 -6.03 4.19
C TYR A 94 -4.59 -5.31 3.08
N TYR A 95 -3.29 -5.57 2.97
CA TYR A 95 -2.49 -5.01 1.89
C TYR A 95 -2.68 -5.83 0.60
N CYS A 96 -2.91 -5.15 -0.52
CA CYS A 96 -2.94 -5.76 -1.85
C CYS A 96 -2.06 -4.95 -2.82
N GLU A 97 -0.97 -5.56 -3.31
CA GLU A 97 0.02 -4.94 -4.20
C GLU A 97 -0.58 -4.34 -5.49
N VAL A 98 -1.74 -4.83 -5.91
CA VAL A 98 -2.34 -4.52 -7.22
C VAL A 98 -3.03 -3.15 -7.22
N ARG A 99 -3.45 -2.63 -6.06
CA ARG A 99 -4.25 -1.39 -5.98
C ARG A 99 -3.54 -0.34 -5.14
N TRP A 100 -2.84 0.58 -5.78
CA TRP A 100 -2.10 1.65 -5.11
C TRP A 100 -2.99 2.52 -4.19
N LEU A 101 -4.24 2.82 -4.58
CA LEU A 101 -5.20 3.57 -3.74
C LEU A 101 -5.47 2.86 -2.39
N SER A 102 -5.31 1.54 -2.34
CA SER A 102 -5.44 0.78 -1.10
C SER A 102 -4.18 0.89 -0.24
N ARG A 103 -3.00 1.10 -0.84
CA ARG A 103 -1.71 1.20 -0.16
C ARG A 103 -1.64 2.43 0.75
N ALA A 104 -2.03 3.60 0.23
CA ALA A 104 -2.09 4.84 1.01
C ALA A 104 -3.01 4.71 2.23
N LYS A 105 -4.23 4.17 2.03
CA LYS A 105 -5.21 3.96 3.10
C LYS A 105 -4.74 2.96 4.14
N VAL A 106 -4.10 1.87 3.71
CA VAL A 106 -3.55 0.84 4.60
C VAL A 106 -2.50 1.46 5.52
N ILE A 107 -1.54 2.18 4.96
CA ILE A 107 -0.47 2.82 5.74
C ILE A 107 -1.00 3.85 6.70
N ARG A 108 -1.86 4.76 6.24
CA ARG A 108 -2.41 5.79 7.11
C ARG A 108 -3.08 5.15 8.32
N ARG A 109 -3.84 4.07 8.11
CA ARG A 109 -4.49 3.36 9.20
C ARG A 109 -3.49 2.72 10.16
N VAL A 110 -2.41 2.13 9.65
CA VAL A 110 -1.36 1.57 10.52
C VAL A 110 -0.67 2.69 11.32
N PHE A 111 -0.43 3.84 10.70
CA PHE A 111 0.17 4.99 11.37
C PHE A 111 -0.73 5.54 12.48
N GLU A 112 -2.04 5.68 12.21
CA GLU A 112 -3.03 6.07 13.22
C GLU A 112 -3.17 5.05 14.36
N LEU A 113 -2.78 3.79 14.12
CA LEU A 113 -2.83 2.70 15.10
C LEU A 113 -1.44 2.27 15.59
N LYS A 114 -0.40 3.09 15.40
CA LYS A 114 1.00 2.70 15.67
C LYS A 114 1.23 2.27 17.13
N ASP A 115 0.52 2.90 18.06
CA ASP A 115 0.66 2.63 19.50
C ASP A 115 0.02 1.28 19.86
N GLN A 116 -1.19 1.02 19.35
CA GLN A 116 -1.88 -0.26 19.49
C GLN A 116 -1.09 -1.39 18.81
N VAL A 117 -0.46 -1.10 17.67
CA VAL A 117 0.42 -2.04 16.97
C VAL A 117 1.66 -2.35 17.80
N ALA A 118 2.30 -1.35 18.38
CA ALA A 118 3.46 -1.55 19.25
C ALA A 118 3.09 -2.42 20.46
N ASP A 119 2.03 -2.05 21.18
CA ASP A 119 1.56 -2.76 22.38
C ASP A 119 1.17 -4.21 22.05
N PHE A 120 0.44 -4.43 20.95
CA PHE A 120 0.07 -5.77 20.52
C PHE A 120 1.28 -6.65 20.18
N LEU A 121 2.31 -6.07 19.56
CA LEU A 121 3.53 -6.80 19.21
C LEU A 121 4.36 -7.12 20.45
N ASP A 122 4.48 -6.17 21.39
CA ASP A 122 5.16 -6.36 22.68
C ASP A 122 4.50 -7.47 23.51
N GLU A 123 3.16 -7.48 23.61
CA GLU A 123 2.39 -8.53 24.30
C GLU A 123 2.60 -9.94 23.71
N ASN A 124 3.03 -10.03 22.45
CA ASN A 124 3.26 -11.28 21.74
C ASN A 124 4.76 -11.57 21.52
N ASP A 125 5.66 -10.88 22.22
CA ASP A 125 7.12 -11.01 22.14
C ASP A 125 7.66 -10.87 20.69
N ILE A 126 7.05 -9.99 19.89
CA ILE A 126 7.47 -9.74 18.51
C ILE A 126 8.43 -8.55 18.49
N GLU A 127 9.68 -8.80 18.09
CA GLU A 127 10.75 -7.79 18.07
C GLU A 127 10.43 -6.53 17.23
N ASP A 128 9.56 -6.68 16.21
CA ASP A 128 9.11 -5.57 15.36
C ASP A 128 8.39 -4.47 16.16
N ALA A 129 7.96 -4.72 17.42
CA ALA A 129 7.39 -3.71 18.31
C ALA A 129 8.32 -2.50 18.51
N LYS A 130 9.63 -2.75 18.62
CA LYS A 130 10.66 -1.72 18.82
C LYS A 130 10.67 -0.70 17.69
N LEU A 131 10.33 -1.10 16.47
CA LEU A 131 10.26 -0.21 15.30
C LEU A 131 9.22 0.88 15.52
N PHE A 132 8.06 0.55 16.10
CA PHE A 132 6.98 1.51 16.38
C PHE A 132 7.24 2.36 17.64
N ARG A 133 8.38 2.15 18.31
CA ARG A 133 8.88 2.98 19.42
C ARG A 133 10.16 3.75 19.05
N ASP A 134 10.70 3.53 17.85
CA ASP A 134 11.88 4.20 17.34
C ASP A 134 11.50 5.50 16.61
N ASP A 135 12.00 6.63 17.10
CA ASP A 135 11.66 7.95 16.56
C ASP A 135 12.07 8.10 15.10
N ASP A 136 13.24 7.58 14.71
CA ASP A 136 13.73 7.63 13.33
C ASP A 136 12.81 6.86 12.37
N PHE A 137 12.36 5.67 12.78
CA PHE A 137 11.38 4.89 12.04
C PHE A 137 10.04 5.62 11.95
N ILE A 138 9.54 6.19 13.04
CA ILE A 138 8.25 6.90 13.07
C ILE A 138 8.28 8.12 12.14
N VAL A 139 9.37 8.89 12.11
CA VAL A 139 9.53 10.04 11.21
C VAL A 139 9.52 9.60 9.75
N LYS A 140 10.25 8.54 9.40
CA LYS A 140 10.27 8.00 8.04
C LYS A 140 8.91 7.41 7.64
N PHE A 141 8.22 6.80 8.59
CA PHE A 141 6.88 6.27 8.39
C PHE A 141 5.86 7.40 8.18
N ALA A 142 5.93 8.49 8.94
CA ALA A 142 5.11 9.68 8.73
C ALA A 142 5.36 10.29 7.34
N TYR A 143 6.61 10.42 6.94
CA TYR A 143 6.97 10.88 5.60
C TYR A 143 6.38 9.99 4.49
N LEU A 144 6.38 8.67 4.70
CA LEU A 144 5.74 7.72 3.79
C LEU A 144 4.22 7.92 3.69
N VAL A 145 3.55 8.22 4.80
CA VAL A 145 2.12 8.55 4.84
C VAL A 145 1.87 9.81 4.01
N ASP A 146 2.66 10.86 4.21
CA ASP A 146 2.50 12.15 3.54
C ASP A 146 2.66 12.03 2.01
N ILE A 147 3.71 11.34 1.54
CA ILE A 147 3.93 11.16 0.10
C ILE A 147 2.75 10.43 -0.55
N TRP A 148 2.15 9.45 0.13
CA TRP A 148 1.03 8.67 -0.43
C TRP A 148 -0.34 9.29 -0.13
N GLU A 149 -0.39 10.36 0.67
CA GLU A 149 -1.58 11.19 0.91
C GLU A 149 -1.72 12.33 -0.13
N ILE A 150 -0.60 12.87 -0.62
CA ILE A 150 -0.58 14.01 -1.57
C ILE A 150 -1.31 13.73 -2.90
N GLU A 151 -1.67 12.48 -3.22
CA GLU A 151 -2.40 12.14 -4.45
C GLU A 151 -3.95 12.19 -4.33
N TYR A 152 -4.50 12.73 -3.24
CA TYR A 152 -5.96 12.85 -3.02
C TYR A 152 -6.53 14.27 -3.08
N ILE A 153 -5.76 15.28 -3.53
CA ILE A 153 -6.26 16.64 -3.79
C ILE A 153 -6.39 16.84 -5.31
N GLU A 154 -7.41 16.24 -5.91
CA GLU A 154 -8.11 16.72 -7.12
C GLU A 154 -9.60 16.41 -7.01
#